data_AF-A0A8K1CM04-F1
#
_entry.id   AF-A0A8K1CM04-F1
#
_cell.length_a   1.000
_cell.length_b   1.000
_cell.length_c   1.000
_cell.angle_alpha   90.00
_cell.angle_beta   90.00
_cell.angle_gamma   90.00
#
_symmetry.space_group_name_H-M   'P 1'
#
loop_
_entity.id
_entity.type
_entity.pdbx_description
1 polymer ?
#
loop_
_entity_poly.entity_id
_entity_poly.type
_entity_poly.pdbx_seq_one_letter_code
_entity_poly.pdbx_strand_id
1 'polypeptide(L)'
;MATLKRIKNEFGLTWEEATWTLTRAYTVYMIVDDALAIDRKGRMVSQRDGVHSFWNAVWQNQTTTNSNLRFLLVIGNGARYRSDDYHGGVELNKAVLGIEQLRFARNELREYISKWFKGNKSLCGKSEGYPGARPYRQVFRDHLEWLTDGHVGLCAAIIDSLNEVVGAAPNSIVSPEMWIRILRTVVLPPTDGKEPSLFQRLVHSPMVSTLDSLGEWDLDDLERKYYQYCFVFPDLIREAFFERGIMDPSQEVFTSPLMWRYFVQKRMARIPRSTTSGPATLSDLLAQVWTVIDYQALRHAIIKRPPIFIYEERAWHMLVYKAMYHLTPVTYETSIDRDELFGGPEFIDLVIHNTEKSTCWGIAIVYDAADLRDHVSRFLPGGRYAPLNLTDYCLLHFRRVKTEDMEKEDVVESGLTADLSVSPKVYVIWYGADVTSVLVWNALMD
;
A
#
# COMPACT_ATOMS: atom_id res chain seq x y z
N MET A 1 34.26 -13.77 10.65
CA MET A 1 34.73 -15.04 11.28
C MET A 1 33.57 -15.93 11.76
N ALA A 2 32.46 -15.38 12.26
CA ALA A 2 31.31 -16.16 12.73
C ALA A 2 30.65 -17.01 11.63
N THR A 3 30.40 -16.44 10.44
CA THR A 3 29.82 -17.16 9.28
C THR A 3 30.71 -18.30 8.78
N LEU A 4 32.03 -18.08 8.68
CA LEU A 4 33.00 -19.12 8.27
C LEU A 4 33.18 -20.22 9.32
N LYS A 5 33.13 -19.90 10.62
CA LYS A 5 33.06 -20.90 11.70
C LYS A 5 31.74 -21.67 11.67
N ARG A 6 30.64 -21.01 11.29
CA ARG A 6 29.31 -21.62 11.16
C ARG A 6 29.29 -22.66 10.04
N ILE A 7 29.96 -22.42 8.90
CA ILE A 7 30.10 -23.40 7.81
C ILE A 7 30.79 -24.68 8.32
N LYS A 8 31.89 -24.54 9.06
CA LYS A 8 32.59 -25.70 9.64
C LYS A 8 31.74 -26.45 10.66
N ASN A 9 30.99 -25.73 11.49
CA ASN A 9 30.17 -26.33 12.53
C ASN A 9 28.88 -26.98 12.00
N GLU A 10 28.26 -26.42 10.96
CA GLU A 10 26.99 -26.92 10.40
C GLU A 10 27.21 -27.97 9.30
N PHE A 11 28.30 -27.87 8.52
CA PHE A 11 28.55 -28.73 7.36
C PHE A 11 29.82 -29.59 7.47
N GLY A 12 30.59 -29.45 8.55
CA GLY A 12 31.84 -30.19 8.75
C GLY A 12 32.97 -29.80 7.80
N LEU A 13 32.80 -28.73 7.01
CA LEU A 13 33.72 -28.31 5.96
C LEU A 13 34.26 -26.90 6.24
N THR A 14 35.54 -26.70 5.98
CA THR A 14 36.16 -25.37 5.96
C THR A 14 35.87 -24.65 4.65
N TRP A 15 35.99 -23.32 4.67
CA TRP A 15 35.86 -22.49 3.47
C TRP A 15 36.85 -22.91 2.37
N GLU A 16 38.08 -23.25 2.74
CA GLU A 16 39.12 -23.71 1.81
C GLU A 16 38.76 -25.08 1.21
N GLU A 17 38.23 -26.01 2.00
CA GLU A 17 37.76 -27.29 1.47
C GLU A 17 36.62 -27.10 0.46
N ALA A 18 35.68 -26.21 0.76
CA ALA A 18 34.53 -25.92 -0.10
C ALA A 18 34.92 -25.22 -1.41
N THR A 19 35.85 -24.27 -1.35
CA THR A 19 36.18 -23.39 -2.49
C THR A 19 37.40 -23.83 -3.30
N TRP A 20 38.32 -24.61 -2.71
CA TRP A 20 39.55 -25.04 -3.36
C TRP A 20 39.66 -26.56 -3.54
N THR A 21 39.37 -27.34 -2.49
CA THR A 21 39.56 -28.80 -2.55
C THR A 21 38.48 -29.47 -3.40
N LEU A 22 37.21 -29.18 -3.15
CA LEU A 22 36.10 -29.79 -3.89
C LEU A 22 36.04 -29.35 -5.35
N THR A 23 36.41 -28.09 -5.63
CA THR A 23 36.38 -27.52 -6.97
C THR A 23 37.40 -28.13 -7.92
N ARG A 24 38.37 -28.90 -7.43
CA ARG A 24 39.30 -29.69 -8.26
C ARG A 24 38.65 -30.92 -8.91
N ALA A 25 37.62 -31.47 -8.29
CA ALA A 25 36.99 -32.72 -8.73
C ALA A 25 35.51 -32.55 -9.12
N TYR A 26 34.85 -31.50 -8.64
CA TYR A 26 33.42 -31.30 -8.80
C TYR A 26 33.08 -29.87 -9.14
N THR A 27 31.95 -29.68 -9.83
CA THR A 27 31.27 -28.38 -9.86
C THR A 27 30.53 -28.19 -8.53
N VAL A 28 30.89 -27.14 -7.79
CA VAL A 28 30.33 -26.81 -6.48
C VAL A 28 29.34 -25.66 -6.63
N TYR A 29 28.10 -25.87 -6.21
CA TYR A 29 27.08 -24.82 -6.14
C TYR A 29 26.95 -24.33 -4.70
N MET A 30 27.26 -23.06 -4.48
CA MET A 30 27.10 -22.40 -3.19
C MET A 30 25.88 -21.50 -3.22
N ILE A 31 24.86 -21.89 -2.45
CA ILE A 31 23.63 -21.12 -2.30
C ILE A 31 23.73 -20.36 -0.98
N VAL A 32 23.66 -19.04 -1.05
CA VAL A 32 23.74 -18.17 0.12
C VAL A 32 22.42 -17.43 0.24
N ASP A 33 21.65 -17.79 1.26
CA ASP A 33 20.43 -17.07 1.61
C ASP A 33 20.76 -15.81 2.42
N ASP A 34 19.99 -14.74 2.18
CA ASP A 34 20.20 -13.39 2.72
C ASP A 34 21.67 -12.93 2.67
N ALA A 35 22.26 -12.92 1.46
CA ALA A 35 23.67 -12.57 1.27
C ALA A 35 24.03 -11.16 1.78
N LEU A 36 23.05 -10.25 1.94
CA LEU A 36 23.25 -8.92 2.53
C LEU A 36 23.56 -8.96 4.03
N ALA A 37 23.11 -9.98 4.75
CA ALA A 37 23.46 -10.16 6.16
C ALA A 37 24.97 -10.33 6.37
N ILE A 38 25.70 -10.72 5.32
CA ILE A 38 27.15 -10.84 5.33
C ILE A 38 27.83 -9.46 5.29
N ASP A 39 27.16 -8.44 4.74
CA ASP A 39 27.74 -7.10 4.52
C ASP A 39 27.26 -6.03 5.52
N ARG A 40 26.11 -6.23 6.20
CA ARG A 40 25.54 -5.23 7.12
C ARG A 40 26.58 -4.64 8.08
N LYS A 41 27.00 -3.39 7.79
CA LYS A 41 27.81 -2.52 8.64
C LYS A 41 27.08 -2.32 9.98
N GLY A 42 27.44 -3.12 10.98
CA GLY A 42 26.85 -3.07 12.31
C GLY A 42 27.83 -3.48 13.41
N ARG A 43 28.67 -2.52 13.83
CA ARG A 43 29.35 -2.47 15.14
C ARG A 43 30.15 -3.71 15.56
N MET A 44 31.31 -3.94 14.95
CA MET A 44 32.56 -4.23 15.67
C MET A 44 33.72 -4.39 14.67
N VAL A 45 34.80 -3.67 14.92
CA VAL A 45 35.99 -3.55 14.05
C VAL A 45 36.75 -4.90 13.88
N SER A 46 36.40 -5.95 14.61
CA SER A 46 37.13 -7.22 14.67
C SER A 46 36.64 -8.34 13.72
N GLN A 47 35.65 -8.11 12.85
CA GLN A 47 35.14 -9.16 11.93
C GLN A 47 35.44 -8.94 10.43
N ARG A 48 36.30 -7.98 10.07
CA ARG A 48 36.55 -7.56 8.68
C ARG A 48 37.10 -8.66 7.77
N ASP A 49 37.92 -9.59 8.26
CA ASP A 49 38.62 -10.56 7.40
C ASP A 49 37.65 -11.54 6.70
N GLY A 50 36.63 -12.04 7.41
CA GLY A 50 35.75 -13.07 6.86
C GLY A 50 34.74 -12.56 5.82
N VAL A 51 34.30 -11.30 5.96
CA VAL A 51 33.42 -10.63 4.99
C VAL A 51 34.20 -10.34 3.71
N HIS A 52 35.43 -9.87 3.86
CA HIS A 52 36.34 -9.60 2.74
C HIS A 52 36.73 -10.90 1.99
N SER A 53 36.95 -12.01 2.70
CA SER A 53 37.24 -13.31 2.06
C SER A 53 36.07 -13.85 1.23
N PHE A 54 34.83 -13.68 1.70
CA PHE A 54 33.63 -14.13 0.98
C PHE A 54 33.44 -13.36 -0.32
N TRP A 55 33.36 -12.03 -0.25
CA TRP A 55 33.13 -11.19 -1.43
C TRP A 55 34.30 -11.23 -2.42
N ASN A 56 35.54 -11.38 -1.95
CA ASN A 56 36.68 -11.67 -2.83
C ASN A 56 36.52 -12.97 -3.60
N ALA A 57 36.04 -14.04 -2.97
CA ALA A 57 35.84 -15.32 -3.64
C ALA A 57 34.73 -15.24 -4.69
N VAL A 58 33.65 -14.51 -4.39
CA VAL A 58 32.57 -14.22 -5.36
C VAL A 58 33.16 -13.44 -6.55
N TRP A 59 33.95 -12.41 -6.31
CA TRP A 59 34.62 -11.63 -7.36
C TRP A 59 35.59 -12.47 -8.21
N GLN A 60 36.45 -13.25 -7.57
CA GLN A 60 37.39 -14.15 -8.25
C GLN A 60 36.65 -15.18 -9.11
N ASN A 61 35.52 -15.70 -8.63
CA ASN A 61 34.69 -16.62 -9.38
C ASN A 61 34.08 -15.98 -10.63
N GLN A 62 33.64 -14.72 -10.55
CA GLN A 62 33.08 -14.00 -11.70
C GLN A 62 34.12 -13.68 -12.78
N THR A 63 35.34 -13.35 -12.37
CA THR A 63 36.45 -12.98 -13.27
C THR A 63 37.17 -14.19 -13.87
N THR A 64 37.05 -15.37 -13.24
CA THR A 64 37.69 -16.61 -13.72
C THR A 64 36.74 -17.42 -14.61
N THR A 65 37.01 -17.47 -15.91
CA THR A 65 36.17 -18.16 -16.92
C THR A 65 36.01 -19.68 -16.72
N ASN A 66 36.90 -20.32 -15.96
CA ASN A 66 36.93 -21.77 -15.72
C ASN A 66 36.84 -22.17 -14.24
N SER A 67 36.24 -21.35 -13.38
CA SER A 67 36.00 -21.80 -12.00
C SER A 67 35.01 -22.97 -12.00
N ASN A 68 35.20 -23.97 -11.15
CA ASN A 68 34.20 -25.01 -10.88
C ASN A 68 33.24 -24.63 -9.75
N LEU A 69 33.41 -23.44 -9.15
CA LEU A 69 32.51 -22.90 -8.15
C LEU A 69 31.40 -22.11 -8.85
N ARG A 70 30.17 -22.16 -8.35
CA ARG A 70 29.00 -21.42 -8.85
C ARG A 70 28.29 -20.82 -7.64
N PHE A 71 28.07 -19.52 -7.63
CA PHE A 71 27.33 -18.86 -6.56
C PHE A 71 25.89 -18.59 -7.01
N LEU A 72 24.94 -18.95 -6.16
CA LEU A 72 23.57 -18.44 -6.18
C LEU A 72 23.39 -17.61 -4.91
N LEU A 73 23.34 -16.29 -5.07
CA LEU A 73 23.14 -15.37 -3.96
C LEU A 73 21.68 -14.96 -3.94
N VAL A 74 20.98 -15.28 -2.86
CA VAL A 74 19.62 -14.79 -2.61
C VAL A 74 19.75 -13.55 -1.75
N ILE A 75 19.28 -12.43 -2.29
CA ILE A 75 19.34 -11.13 -1.63
C ILE A 75 17.90 -10.76 -1.25
N GLY A 76 17.60 -10.85 0.05
CA GLY A 76 16.29 -10.54 0.61
C GLY A 76 16.16 -9.06 0.98
N ASN A 77 15.02 -8.47 0.60
CA ASN A 77 14.58 -7.10 0.88
C ASN A 77 15.45 -5.97 0.31
N GLY A 78 15.00 -5.46 -0.85
CA GLY A 78 14.91 -4.05 -1.22
C GLY A 78 16.17 -3.17 -1.21
N ALA A 79 17.28 -3.64 -0.67
CA ALA A 79 18.54 -2.94 -0.73
C ALA A 79 19.01 -2.98 -2.16
N ARG A 80 19.17 -1.79 -2.72
CA ARG A 80 19.81 -1.66 -4.01
C ARG A 80 21.20 -2.27 -3.85
N TYR A 81 21.49 -3.31 -4.61
CA TYR A 81 22.86 -3.68 -4.82
C TYR A 81 23.54 -2.50 -5.52
N ARG A 82 24.34 -1.73 -4.78
CA ARG A 82 25.32 -0.83 -5.38
C ARG A 82 26.62 -1.59 -5.45
N SER A 83 27.13 -1.78 -6.66
CA SER A 83 28.49 -2.29 -6.90
C SER A 83 29.54 -1.56 -6.05
N ASP A 84 29.26 -0.31 -5.70
CA ASP A 84 30.16 0.62 -5.04
C ASP A 84 30.21 0.43 -3.50
N ASP A 85 29.18 -0.18 -2.90
CA ASP A 85 29.10 -0.40 -1.45
C ASP A 85 29.86 -1.66 -1.00
N TYR A 86 30.14 -2.58 -1.92
CA TYR A 86 30.86 -3.81 -1.65
C TYR A 86 32.34 -3.67 -2.01
N HIS A 87 33.21 -4.10 -1.10
CA HIS A 87 34.63 -4.23 -1.38
C HIS A 87 34.84 -5.24 -2.52
N GLY A 88 35.23 -4.76 -3.71
CA GLY A 88 35.80 -5.61 -4.75
C GLY A 88 35.21 -5.51 -6.16
N GLY A 89 34.22 -4.66 -6.45
CA GLY A 89 33.72 -4.50 -7.83
C GLY A 89 33.06 -5.76 -8.38
N VAL A 90 32.39 -6.54 -7.52
CA VAL A 90 31.51 -7.64 -7.93
C VAL A 90 30.38 -7.05 -8.79
N GLU A 91 30.11 -7.62 -9.96
CA GLU A 91 28.97 -7.22 -10.78
C GLU A 91 27.88 -8.28 -10.68
N LEU A 92 26.81 -8.02 -9.93
CA LEU A 92 25.67 -8.96 -9.80
C LEU A 92 24.68 -8.89 -10.97
N ASN A 93 25.01 -8.14 -12.04
CA ASN A 93 24.13 -7.83 -13.17
C ASN A 93 23.66 -9.03 -14.02
N LYS A 94 24.09 -10.26 -13.72
CA LYS A 94 23.82 -11.41 -14.59
C LYS A 94 22.49 -12.14 -14.37
N ALA A 95 21.83 -12.01 -13.22
CA ALA A 95 20.48 -12.55 -12.99
C ALA A 95 19.88 -12.09 -11.64
N VAL A 96 19.48 -10.82 -11.53
CA VAL A 96 18.71 -10.36 -10.36
C VAL A 96 17.23 -10.59 -10.64
N LEU A 97 16.61 -11.50 -9.89
CA LEU A 97 15.15 -11.63 -9.84
C LEU A 97 14.64 -10.62 -8.80
N GLY A 98 14.10 -9.50 -9.28
CA GLY A 98 13.44 -8.52 -8.43
C GLY A 98 12.07 -9.01 -7.95
N ILE A 99 11.44 -8.21 -7.09
CA ILE A 99 10.10 -8.52 -6.54
C ILE A 99 9.06 -8.71 -7.64
N GLU A 100 9.19 -7.97 -8.75
CA GLU A 100 8.31 -8.10 -9.92
C GLU A 100 8.37 -9.48 -10.57
N GLN A 101 9.54 -10.14 -10.56
CA GLN A 101 9.70 -11.50 -11.07
C GLN A 101 9.26 -12.57 -10.07
N LEU A 102 8.98 -12.19 -8.82
CA LEU A 102 8.52 -13.07 -7.74
C LEU A 102 7.03 -12.86 -7.41
N ARG A 103 6.33 -11.99 -8.12
CA ARG A 103 4.87 -11.88 -8.04
C ARG A 103 4.23 -13.00 -8.84
N PHE A 104 3.14 -13.56 -8.32
CA PHE A 104 2.35 -14.49 -9.09
C PHE A 104 1.79 -13.78 -10.32
N ALA A 105 2.06 -14.33 -11.50
CA ALA A 105 1.28 -14.01 -12.67
C ALA A 105 -0.18 -14.48 -12.46
N ARG A 106 -1.13 -13.85 -13.15
CA ARG A 106 -2.57 -14.10 -12.93
C ARG A 106 -2.99 -15.55 -13.14
N ASN A 107 -2.30 -16.28 -14.02
CA ASN A 107 -2.48 -17.72 -14.25
C ASN A 107 -1.87 -18.57 -13.11
N GLU A 108 -0.70 -18.19 -12.59
CA GLU A 108 -0.05 -18.85 -11.47
C GLU A 108 -0.85 -18.69 -10.18
N LEU A 109 -1.36 -17.48 -9.89
CA LEU A 109 -2.21 -17.25 -8.74
C LEU A 109 -3.49 -18.10 -8.81
N ARG A 110 -4.09 -18.20 -10.01
CA ARG A 110 -5.26 -19.06 -10.25
C ARG A 110 -4.93 -20.52 -9.97
N GLU A 111 -3.79 -21.01 -10.44
CA GLU A 111 -3.35 -22.38 -10.20
C GLU A 111 -3.07 -22.62 -8.71
N TYR A 112 -2.40 -21.67 -8.05
CA TYR A 112 -2.09 -21.72 -6.63
C TYR A 112 -3.36 -21.82 -5.78
N ILE A 113 -4.35 -20.95 -6.02
CA ILE A 113 -5.66 -21.03 -5.35
C ILE A 113 -6.30 -22.39 -5.61
N SER A 114 -6.28 -22.88 -6.86
CA SER A 114 -6.93 -24.14 -7.19
C SER A 114 -6.32 -25.35 -6.49
N LYS A 115 -5.00 -25.34 -6.24
CA LYS A 115 -4.26 -26.44 -5.63
C LYS A 115 -4.26 -26.36 -4.11
N TRP A 116 -4.10 -25.16 -3.55
CA TRP A 116 -3.75 -24.98 -2.14
C TRP A 116 -4.86 -24.39 -1.27
N PHE A 117 -5.88 -23.75 -1.86
CA PHE A 117 -7.02 -23.28 -1.08
C PHE A 117 -8.03 -24.41 -0.85
N LYS A 118 -8.17 -24.87 0.40
CA LYS A 118 -9.12 -25.92 0.79
C LYS A 118 -10.57 -25.54 0.52
N GLY A 119 -10.89 -24.24 0.60
CA GLY A 119 -12.21 -23.68 0.28
C GLY A 119 -12.50 -23.55 -1.23
N ASN A 120 -11.59 -23.92 -2.13
CA ASN A 120 -11.76 -23.74 -3.58
C ASN A 120 -13.01 -24.42 -4.17
N LYS A 121 -13.49 -25.49 -3.53
CA LYS A 121 -14.75 -26.15 -3.92
C LYS A 121 -15.99 -25.29 -3.65
N SER A 122 -15.97 -24.43 -2.62
CA SER A 122 -17.13 -23.57 -2.35
C SER A 122 -17.23 -22.44 -3.36
N LEU A 123 -16.12 -21.98 -3.95
CA LEU A 123 -16.08 -20.93 -4.99
C LEU A 123 -16.66 -21.35 -6.36
N CYS A 124 -17.40 -22.45 -6.45
CA CYS A 124 -18.10 -22.85 -7.67
C CYS A 124 -19.35 -21.97 -7.88
N GLY A 125 -19.67 -21.63 -9.14
CA GLY A 125 -20.83 -20.79 -9.47
C GLY A 125 -20.46 -19.36 -9.90
N LYS A 126 -21.46 -18.50 -9.99
CA LYS A 126 -21.34 -17.09 -10.43
C LYS A 126 -21.86 -16.16 -9.33
N SER A 127 -21.25 -14.97 -9.22
CA SER A 127 -21.72 -13.90 -8.33
C SER A 127 -23.03 -13.33 -8.84
N GLU A 128 -24.14 -13.74 -8.25
CA GLU A 128 -25.44 -13.10 -8.45
C GLU A 128 -25.47 -11.79 -7.64
N GLY A 129 -25.76 -10.66 -8.29
CA GLY A 129 -25.76 -9.31 -7.66
C GLY A 129 -24.76 -8.31 -8.24
N TYR A 130 -23.92 -8.70 -9.20
CA TYR A 130 -22.96 -7.83 -9.89
C TYR A 130 -23.40 -7.57 -11.34
N PRO A 131 -23.27 -6.33 -11.87
CA PRO A 131 -23.36 -6.10 -13.30
C PRO A 131 -22.31 -6.96 -14.02
N GLY A 132 -22.77 -7.93 -14.83
CA GLY A 132 -21.88 -8.83 -15.58
C GLY A 132 -21.43 -10.12 -14.85
N ALA A 133 -22.25 -10.69 -13.96
CA ALA A 133 -22.15 -12.03 -13.35
C ALA A 133 -20.83 -12.78 -13.59
N ARG A 134 -19.83 -12.55 -12.72
CA ARG A 134 -18.50 -13.15 -12.82
C ARG A 134 -18.39 -14.43 -12.00
N PRO A 135 -17.55 -15.41 -12.40
CA PRO A 135 -17.32 -16.60 -11.57
C PRO A 135 -16.74 -16.24 -10.20
N TYR A 136 -17.21 -16.85 -9.11
CA TYR A 136 -16.70 -16.54 -7.76
C TYR A 136 -15.20 -16.76 -7.62
N ARG A 137 -14.63 -17.78 -8.26
CA ARG A 137 -13.17 -17.97 -8.31
C ARG A 137 -12.41 -16.79 -8.90
N GLN A 138 -12.97 -16.17 -9.94
CA GLN A 138 -12.38 -14.99 -10.55
C GLN A 138 -12.46 -13.81 -9.57
N VAL A 139 -13.61 -13.58 -8.96
CA VAL A 139 -13.79 -12.49 -7.99
C VAL A 139 -12.87 -12.68 -6.78
N PHE A 140 -12.78 -13.90 -6.23
CA PHE A 140 -11.89 -14.22 -5.12
C PHE A 140 -10.41 -13.98 -5.47
N ARG A 141 -9.95 -14.46 -6.64
CA ARG A 141 -8.58 -14.21 -7.11
C ARG A 141 -8.33 -12.72 -7.26
N ASP A 142 -9.24 -11.99 -7.89
CA ASP A 142 -9.08 -10.56 -8.14
C ASP A 142 -8.98 -9.78 -6.81
N HIS A 143 -9.69 -10.20 -5.75
CA HIS A 143 -9.54 -9.62 -4.40
C HIS A 143 -8.24 -10.03 -3.71
N LEU A 144 -7.77 -11.26 -3.91
CA LEU A 144 -6.49 -11.69 -3.36
C LEU A 144 -5.33 -10.94 -4.01
N GLU A 145 -5.34 -10.84 -5.34
CA GLU A 145 -4.41 -10.04 -6.15
C GLU A 145 -4.46 -8.57 -5.73
N TRP A 146 -5.65 -8.01 -5.51
CA TRP A 146 -5.82 -6.64 -4.99
C TRP A 146 -5.17 -6.40 -3.62
N LEU A 147 -5.28 -7.36 -2.70
CA LEU A 147 -4.74 -7.19 -1.34
C LEU A 147 -3.22 -7.31 -1.30
N THR A 148 -2.62 -8.06 -2.23
CA THR A 148 -1.22 -8.47 -2.17
C THR A 148 -0.36 -8.01 -3.34
N ASP A 149 -0.96 -7.47 -4.40
CA ASP A 149 -0.33 -7.22 -5.70
C ASP A 149 0.37 -8.47 -6.27
N GLY A 150 -0.23 -9.64 -6.03
CA GLY A 150 0.31 -10.93 -6.43
C GLY A 150 1.54 -11.39 -5.63
N HIS A 151 1.96 -10.68 -4.58
CA HIS A 151 3.12 -11.05 -3.78
C HIS A 151 2.96 -12.46 -3.19
N VAL A 152 3.83 -13.39 -3.59
CA VAL A 152 3.72 -14.83 -3.27
C VAL A 152 3.59 -15.10 -1.77
N GLY A 153 4.45 -14.48 -0.96
CA GLY A 153 4.42 -14.64 0.50
C GLY A 153 3.13 -14.16 1.17
N LEU A 154 2.57 -13.02 0.72
CA LEU A 154 1.30 -12.50 1.25
C LEU A 154 0.12 -13.37 0.77
N CYS A 155 0.11 -13.76 -0.50
CA CYS A 155 -0.88 -14.70 -1.03
C CYS A 155 -0.91 -16.01 -0.24
N ALA A 156 0.27 -16.60 0.02
CA ALA A 156 0.39 -17.82 0.82
C ALA A 156 -0.13 -17.62 2.25
N ALA A 157 0.30 -16.56 2.94
CA ALA A 157 -0.14 -16.26 4.30
C ALA A 157 -1.67 -16.07 4.42
N ILE A 158 -2.29 -15.45 3.41
CA ILE A 158 -3.74 -15.31 3.34
C ILE A 158 -4.40 -16.67 3.14
N ILE A 159 -3.96 -17.45 2.14
CA ILE A 159 -4.54 -18.78 1.86
C ILE A 159 -4.40 -19.70 3.07
N ASP A 160 -3.27 -19.67 3.77
CA ASP A 160 -3.05 -20.44 4.99
C ASP A 160 -4.01 -20.02 6.10
N SER A 161 -4.18 -18.72 6.32
CA SER A 161 -5.14 -18.19 7.30
C SER A 161 -6.59 -18.58 6.96
N LEU A 162 -6.97 -18.55 5.68
CA LEU A 162 -8.30 -19.01 5.25
C LEU A 162 -8.46 -20.53 5.39
N ASN A 163 -7.40 -21.30 5.16
CA ASN A 163 -7.39 -22.74 5.35
C ASN A 163 -7.54 -23.14 6.82
N GLU A 164 -7.07 -22.33 7.77
CA GLU A 164 -7.35 -22.51 9.19
C GLU A 164 -8.84 -22.35 9.50
N VAL A 165 -9.53 -21.38 8.89
CA VAL A 165 -10.98 -21.21 9.04
C VAL A 165 -11.74 -22.46 8.56
N VAL A 166 -11.33 -23.03 7.42
CA VAL A 166 -11.89 -24.30 6.93
C VAL A 166 -11.60 -25.45 7.90
N GLY A 167 -10.40 -25.50 8.47
CA GLY A 167 -10.00 -26.54 9.42
C GLY A 167 -10.73 -26.48 10.76
N ALA A 168 -11.02 -25.28 11.27
CA ALA A 168 -11.71 -25.06 12.53
C ALA A 168 -13.21 -25.40 12.47
N ALA A 169 -13.82 -25.35 11.27
CA ALA A 169 -15.23 -25.65 11.07
C ALA A 169 -15.44 -26.66 9.92
N PRO A 170 -14.99 -27.93 10.07
CA PRO A 170 -14.95 -28.91 8.97
C PRO A 170 -16.32 -29.28 8.40
N ASN A 171 -17.40 -29.03 9.15
CA ASN A 171 -18.78 -29.28 8.72
C ASN A 171 -19.53 -28.00 8.28
N SER A 172 -18.93 -26.82 8.43
CA SER A 172 -19.55 -25.55 8.04
C SER A 172 -19.08 -25.16 6.64
N ILE A 173 -20.01 -25.15 5.68
CA ILE A 173 -19.72 -24.67 4.34
C ILE A 173 -19.66 -23.14 4.40
N VAL A 174 -18.45 -22.58 4.31
CA VAL A 174 -18.27 -21.14 4.14
C VAL A 174 -18.65 -20.76 2.70
N SER A 175 -19.62 -19.86 2.56
CA SER A 175 -20.12 -19.43 1.26
C SER A 175 -19.08 -18.61 0.47
N PRO A 176 -19.17 -18.56 -0.87
CA PRO A 176 -18.30 -17.72 -1.69
C PRO A 176 -18.31 -16.25 -1.29
N GLU A 177 -19.49 -15.72 -0.96
CA GLU A 177 -19.69 -14.33 -0.55
C GLU A 177 -18.97 -14.06 0.76
N MET A 178 -18.99 -15.02 1.69
CA MET A 178 -18.25 -14.92 2.94
C MET A 178 -16.74 -14.87 2.69
N TRP A 179 -16.20 -15.69 1.77
CA TRP A 179 -14.78 -15.61 1.42
C TRP A 179 -14.39 -14.28 0.79
N ILE A 180 -15.20 -13.77 -0.13
CA ILE A 180 -14.99 -12.47 -0.76
C ILE A 180 -15.07 -11.36 0.29
N ARG A 181 -16.03 -11.44 1.21
CA ARG A 181 -16.17 -10.49 2.32
C ARG A 181 -14.93 -10.50 3.21
N ILE A 182 -14.42 -11.66 3.59
CA ILE A 182 -13.19 -11.79 4.39
C ILE A 182 -12.00 -11.13 3.68
N LEU A 183 -11.83 -11.33 2.36
CA LEU A 183 -10.75 -10.68 1.61
C LEU A 183 -10.92 -9.16 1.51
N ARG A 184 -12.16 -8.68 1.37
CA ARG A 184 -12.49 -7.25 1.31
C ARG A 184 -12.22 -6.55 2.62
N THR A 185 -12.74 -7.09 3.72
CA THR A 185 -12.65 -6.48 5.05
C THR A 185 -11.36 -6.83 5.78
N VAL A 186 -10.67 -7.89 5.35
CA VAL A 186 -9.49 -8.44 6.00
C VAL A 186 -9.77 -8.87 7.46
N VAL A 187 -11.00 -9.32 7.72
CA VAL A 187 -11.49 -9.79 9.03
C VAL A 187 -11.89 -11.26 8.91
N LEU A 188 -11.34 -12.13 9.77
CA LEU A 188 -11.78 -13.53 9.85
C LEU A 188 -13.02 -13.65 10.73
N PRO A 189 -13.89 -14.64 10.48
CA PRO A 189 -14.93 -14.99 11.44
C PRO A 189 -14.31 -15.37 12.79
N PRO A 190 -14.94 -14.99 13.92
CA PRO A 190 -14.44 -15.33 15.24
C PRO A 190 -14.43 -16.85 15.42
N THR A 191 -13.28 -17.38 15.83
CA THR A 191 -13.11 -18.76 16.28
C THR A 191 -12.73 -18.71 17.76
N ASP A 192 -13.54 -19.32 18.63
CA ASP A 192 -13.28 -19.47 20.06
C ASP A 192 -13.08 -18.16 20.87
N GLY A 193 -13.89 -17.14 20.60
CA GLY A 193 -13.97 -15.93 21.45
C GLY A 193 -12.76 -15.00 21.37
N LYS A 194 -11.82 -15.23 20.46
CA LYS A 194 -10.81 -14.26 20.04
C LYS A 194 -11.19 -13.73 18.67
N GLU A 195 -10.96 -12.46 18.39
CA GLU A 195 -11.03 -11.91 17.03
C GLU A 195 -9.66 -12.05 16.37
N PRO A 196 -9.39 -13.10 15.57
CA PRO A 196 -8.20 -13.12 14.74
C PRO A 196 -8.45 -12.22 13.52
N SER A 197 -8.03 -10.95 13.54
CA SER A 197 -8.08 -10.19 12.29
C SER A 197 -7.01 -10.72 11.33
N LEU A 198 -7.42 -11.11 10.12
CA LEU A 198 -6.49 -11.50 9.05
C LEU A 198 -5.48 -10.36 8.85
N PHE A 199 -5.95 -9.12 8.96
CA PHE A 199 -5.12 -7.94 8.86
C PHE A 199 -3.99 -7.93 9.90
N GLN A 200 -4.28 -8.16 11.18
CA GLN A 200 -3.24 -8.24 12.22
C GLN A 200 -2.20 -9.30 11.87
N ARG A 201 -2.61 -10.50 11.45
CA ARG A 201 -1.67 -11.56 11.08
C ARG A 201 -0.76 -11.13 9.92
N LEU A 202 -1.32 -10.46 8.93
CA LEU A 202 -0.59 -10.02 7.75
C LEU A 202 0.38 -8.87 8.05
N VAL A 203 0.01 -7.91 8.90
CA VAL A 203 0.90 -6.79 9.24
C VAL A 203 2.07 -7.21 10.14
N HIS A 204 1.92 -8.28 10.92
CA HIS A 204 3.02 -8.91 11.67
C HIS A 204 3.90 -9.83 10.81
N SER A 205 3.59 -10.02 9.52
CA SER A 205 4.48 -10.75 8.63
C SER A 205 5.81 -10.00 8.47
N PRO A 206 6.96 -10.69 8.33
CA PRO A 206 8.27 -10.04 8.18
C PRO A 206 8.34 -9.01 7.04
N MET A 207 7.46 -9.17 6.04
CA MET A 207 7.37 -8.30 4.88
C MET A 207 6.79 -6.92 5.25
N VAL A 208 5.76 -6.88 6.10
CA VAL A 208 5.04 -5.64 6.46
C VAL A 208 5.48 -5.07 7.80
N SER A 209 5.90 -5.93 8.73
CA SER A 209 6.36 -5.54 10.07
C SER A 209 7.62 -4.69 10.05
N THR A 210 8.29 -4.54 8.90
CA THR A 210 9.38 -3.57 8.70
C THR A 210 8.93 -2.14 9.03
N LEU A 211 7.63 -1.81 8.85
CA LEU A 211 7.04 -0.54 9.28
C LEU A 211 7.01 -0.37 10.81
N ASP A 212 7.21 -1.43 11.60
CA ASP A 212 7.37 -1.38 13.06
C ASP A 212 8.69 -0.78 13.50
N SER A 213 9.68 -0.78 12.61
CA SER A 213 10.97 -0.14 12.86
C SER A 213 10.98 1.38 12.62
N LEU A 214 9.90 1.95 12.07
CA LEU A 214 9.85 3.37 11.72
C LEU A 214 9.40 4.23 12.90
N GLY A 215 10.21 5.26 13.21
CA GLY A 215 9.86 6.32 14.13
C GLY A 215 8.85 7.31 13.54
N GLU A 216 8.53 8.36 14.29
CA GLU A 216 7.65 9.44 13.82
C GLU A 216 8.19 10.18 12.61
N TRP A 217 9.44 10.61 12.71
CA TRP A 217 10.12 11.31 11.64
C TRP A 217 10.22 10.46 10.38
N ASP A 218 10.50 9.16 10.51
CA ASP A 218 10.55 8.24 9.37
C ASP A 218 9.18 8.10 8.67
N LEU A 219 8.11 8.00 9.46
CA LEU A 219 6.75 7.89 8.94
C LEU A 219 6.30 9.20 8.27
N ASP A 220 6.64 10.34 8.85
CA ASP A 220 6.41 11.66 8.25
C ASP A 220 7.17 11.81 6.95
N ASP A 221 8.44 11.42 6.92
CA ASP A 221 9.28 11.50 5.74
C ASP A 221 8.80 10.53 4.65
N LEU A 222 8.38 9.31 5.00
CA LEU A 222 7.75 8.37 4.08
C LEU A 222 6.44 8.92 3.48
N GLU A 223 5.61 9.57 4.30
CA GLU A 223 4.40 10.25 3.82
C GLU A 223 4.79 11.37 2.84
N ARG A 224 5.74 12.22 3.23
CA ARG A 224 6.26 13.31 2.39
C ARG A 224 6.91 12.80 1.13
N LYS A 225 7.50 11.61 1.12
CA LYS A 225 8.04 11.00 -0.10
C LYS A 225 6.92 10.46 -0.98
N TYR A 226 5.97 9.72 -0.42
CA TYR A 226 4.91 9.06 -1.18
C TYR A 226 3.90 10.05 -1.79
N TYR A 227 3.48 11.03 -1.00
CA TYR A 227 2.68 12.18 -1.45
C TYR A 227 3.54 13.27 -2.08
N GLN A 228 4.85 13.06 -2.06
CA GLN A 228 5.87 13.91 -2.66
C GLN A 228 5.88 15.37 -2.15
N TYR A 229 5.50 15.61 -0.90
CA TYR A 229 5.61 16.90 -0.21
C TYR A 229 7.04 17.49 -0.13
N CYS A 230 8.11 16.70 -0.35
CA CYS A 230 9.50 17.19 -0.29
C CYS A 230 10.30 16.89 -1.57
N PHE A 231 10.92 17.93 -2.17
CA PHE A 231 11.78 17.84 -3.37
C PHE A 231 13.18 17.30 -3.05
N VAL A 232 13.70 17.63 -1.87
CA VAL A 232 14.98 17.11 -1.38
C VAL A 232 14.66 16.01 -0.38
N PHE A 233 14.32 14.85 -0.91
CA PHE A 233 14.36 13.65 -0.10
C PHE A 233 15.82 13.20 -0.07
N PRO A 234 16.54 13.30 1.07
CA PRO A 234 17.94 12.93 1.11
C PRO A 234 18.08 11.50 0.58
N ASP A 235 19.00 11.27 -0.36
CA ASP A 235 19.15 9.96 -1.00
C ASP A 235 19.30 8.84 0.02
N LEU A 236 19.96 9.11 1.17
CA LEU A 236 20.05 8.18 2.30
C LEU A 236 18.70 7.75 2.88
N ILE A 237 17.74 8.67 3.05
CA ILE A 237 16.41 8.33 3.60
C ILE A 237 15.60 7.56 2.55
N ARG A 238 15.73 7.95 1.28
CA ARG A 238 15.11 7.24 0.15
C ARG A 238 15.58 5.80 0.10
N GLU A 239 16.91 5.63 0.16
CA GLU A 239 17.57 4.34 0.12
C GLU A 239 17.18 3.49 1.32
N ALA A 240 17.07 4.07 2.52
CA ALA A 240 16.62 3.35 3.70
C ALA A 240 15.22 2.72 3.55
N PHE A 241 14.28 3.35 2.85
CA PHE A 241 12.95 2.76 2.61
C PHE A 241 12.96 1.67 1.54
N PHE A 242 13.79 1.83 0.52
CA PHE A 242 14.03 0.77 -0.46
C PHE A 242 14.70 -0.43 0.23
N GLU A 243 15.80 -0.21 0.96
CA GLU A 243 16.52 -1.24 1.73
C GLU A 243 15.66 -2.02 2.70
N ARG A 244 14.64 -1.38 3.27
CA ARG A 244 13.69 -2.02 4.19
C ARG A 244 12.56 -2.76 3.48
N GLY A 245 12.50 -2.73 2.14
CA GLY A 245 11.45 -3.35 1.33
C GLY A 245 10.09 -2.64 1.43
N ILE A 246 10.08 -1.37 1.85
CA ILE A 246 8.84 -0.60 2.05
C ILE A 246 8.34 -0.05 0.72
N MET A 247 9.25 0.46 -0.10
CA MET A 247 8.94 1.02 -1.43
C MET A 247 9.67 0.26 -2.54
N ASP A 248 9.03 0.15 -3.69
CA ASP A 248 9.64 -0.32 -4.93
C ASP A 248 10.50 0.82 -5.53
N PRO A 249 11.81 0.61 -5.72
CA PRO A 249 12.69 1.62 -6.32
C PRO A 249 12.38 1.92 -7.79
N SER A 250 11.68 1.03 -8.52
CA SER A 250 11.40 1.23 -9.95
C SER A 250 10.23 2.18 -10.18
N GLN A 251 9.17 2.04 -9.37
CA GLN A 251 7.96 2.84 -9.45
C GLN A 251 7.84 3.91 -8.37
N GLU A 252 8.71 3.88 -7.36
CA GLU A 252 8.62 4.71 -6.15
C GLU A 252 7.23 4.65 -5.48
N VAL A 253 6.64 3.46 -5.43
CA VAL A 253 5.36 3.15 -4.74
C VAL A 253 5.59 2.16 -3.60
N PHE A 254 4.60 1.95 -2.73
CA PHE A 254 4.67 0.86 -1.74
C PHE A 254 4.78 -0.50 -2.43
N THR A 255 5.60 -1.38 -1.87
CA THR A 255 5.85 -2.73 -2.43
C THR A 255 4.61 -3.64 -2.44
N SER A 256 3.60 -3.32 -1.63
CA SER A 256 2.26 -3.93 -1.70
C SER A 256 1.16 -2.99 -1.21
N PRO A 257 -0.11 -3.18 -1.64
CA PRO A 257 -1.27 -2.48 -1.11
C PRO A 257 -1.44 -2.67 0.40
N LEU A 258 -1.11 -3.85 0.92
CA LEU A 258 -1.12 -4.14 2.36
C LEU A 258 -0.10 -3.29 3.12
N MET A 259 1.12 -3.14 2.59
CA MET A 259 2.15 -2.26 3.17
C MET A 259 1.64 -0.81 3.25
N TRP A 260 1.01 -0.33 2.18
CA TRP A 260 0.38 0.99 2.19
C TRP A 260 -0.70 1.08 3.28
N ARG A 261 -1.65 0.14 3.32
CA ARG A 261 -2.72 0.15 4.34
C ARG A 261 -2.20 0.17 5.76
N TYR A 262 -1.17 -0.61 6.06
CA TYR A 262 -0.55 -0.59 7.39
C TYR A 262 0.15 0.73 7.67
N PHE A 263 0.83 1.31 6.68
CA PHE A 263 1.39 2.65 6.79
C PHE A 263 0.30 3.71 7.07
N VAL A 264 -0.84 3.72 6.35
CA VAL A 264 -2.00 4.58 6.66
C VAL A 264 -2.39 4.41 8.13
N GLN A 265 -2.63 3.18 8.55
CA GLN A 265 -3.12 2.89 9.90
C GLN A 265 -2.16 3.45 10.95
N LYS A 266 -0.86 3.28 10.76
CA LYS A 266 0.16 3.84 11.66
C LYS A 266 0.21 5.34 11.68
N ARG A 267 0.06 5.99 10.52
CA ARG A 267 -0.02 7.44 10.42
C ARG A 267 -1.25 7.99 11.11
N MET A 268 -2.40 7.37 10.89
CA MET A 268 -3.68 7.82 11.46
C MET A 268 -3.80 7.53 12.95
N ALA A 269 -3.26 6.41 13.45
CA ALA A 269 -3.28 6.08 14.88
C ALA A 269 -2.62 7.14 15.77
N ARG A 270 -1.83 8.04 15.19
CA ARG A 270 -1.16 9.15 15.87
C ARG A 270 -1.95 10.45 15.85
N ILE A 271 -2.95 10.54 14.97
CA ILE A 271 -3.84 11.69 14.92
C ILE A 271 -4.85 11.52 16.04
N PRO A 272 -4.91 12.45 17.01
CA PRO A 272 -5.90 12.39 18.07
C PRO A 272 -7.29 12.42 17.45
N ARG A 273 -8.16 11.51 17.85
CA ARG A 273 -9.56 11.51 17.42
C ARG A 273 -10.40 12.36 18.35
N SER A 274 -11.50 12.89 17.84
CA SER A 274 -12.48 13.63 18.64
C SER A 274 -12.97 12.77 19.82
N THR A 275 -13.05 13.38 21.00
CA THR A 275 -13.56 12.74 22.23
C THR A 275 -15.04 13.03 22.48
N THR A 276 -15.66 13.89 21.66
CA THR A 276 -17.07 14.26 21.78
C THR A 276 -17.97 13.33 20.97
N SER A 277 -19.29 13.49 21.09
CA SER A 277 -20.24 12.87 20.16
C SER A 277 -19.89 13.32 18.75
N GLY A 278 -19.53 12.37 17.89
CA GLY A 278 -19.13 12.63 16.50
C GLY A 278 -20.18 13.38 15.68
N PRO A 279 -19.85 13.77 14.44
CA PRO A 279 -20.73 14.56 13.58
C PRO A 279 -22.11 13.89 13.42
N ALA A 280 -23.18 14.70 13.54
CA ALA A 280 -24.55 14.21 13.39
C ALA A 280 -24.88 13.88 11.93
N THR A 281 -24.39 14.71 11.00
CA THR A 281 -24.56 14.52 9.55
C THR A 281 -23.23 14.62 8.80
N LEU A 282 -23.21 14.15 7.56
CA LEU A 282 -22.06 14.31 6.67
C LEU A 282 -21.76 15.80 6.41
N SER A 283 -22.79 16.64 6.31
CA SER A 283 -22.62 18.09 6.12
C SER A 283 -21.94 18.74 7.33
N ASP A 284 -22.30 18.35 8.56
CA ASP A 284 -21.65 18.86 9.79
C ASP A 284 -20.18 18.48 9.85
N LEU A 285 -19.84 17.27 9.40
CA LEU A 285 -18.45 16.83 9.28
C LEU A 285 -17.70 17.70 8.27
N LEU A 286 -18.25 17.88 7.07
CA LEU A 286 -17.61 18.66 6.01
C LEU A 286 -17.40 20.11 6.42
N ALA A 287 -18.37 20.76 7.06
CA ALA A 287 -18.22 22.12 7.57
C ALA A 287 -17.01 22.27 8.52
N GLN A 288 -16.76 21.26 9.36
CA GLN A 288 -15.62 21.23 10.29
C GLN A 288 -14.30 20.81 9.62
N VAL A 289 -14.33 19.96 8.60
CA VAL A 289 -13.13 19.49 7.88
C VAL A 289 -12.31 20.68 7.40
N TRP A 290 -12.96 21.66 6.77
CA TRP A 290 -12.28 22.82 6.19
C TRP A 290 -11.64 23.73 7.24
N THR A 291 -12.06 23.65 8.51
CA THR A 291 -11.47 24.46 9.59
C THR A 291 -10.25 23.83 10.24
N VAL A 292 -10.03 22.52 10.04
CA VAL A 292 -8.94 21.77 10.69
C VAL A 292 -7.87 21.26 9.73
N ILE A 293 -8.05 21.44 8.41
CA ILE A 293 -7.02 21.10 7.42
C ILE A 293 -5.74 21.90 7.68
N ASP A 294 -4.60 21.21 7.63
CA ASP A 294 -3.28 21.83 7.65
C ASP A 294 -2.96 22.44 6.28
N TYR A 295 -3.44 23.67 6.05
CA TYR A 295 -3.16 24.42 4.83
C TYR A 295 -1.69 24.77 4.68
N GLN A 296 -0.90 24.79 5.76
CA GLN A 296 0.54 25.04 5.67
C GLN A 296 1.24 23.82 5.05
N ALA A 297 0.89 22.60 5.45
CA ALA A 297 1.36 21.38 4.80
C ALA A 297 0.97 21.35 3.32
N LEU A 298 -0.26 21.76 2.98
CA LEU A 298 -0.74 21.85 1.61
C LEU A 298 0.04 22.87 0.77
N ARG A 299 0.31 24.07 1.31
CA ARG A 299 1.14 25.08 0.65
C ARG A 299 2.53 24.56 0.33
N HIS A 300 3.15 23.87 1.28
CA HIS A 300 4.45 23.24 1.05
C HIS A 300 4.40 22.17 -0.05
N ALA A 301 3.29 21.43 -0.14
CA ALA A 301 3.04 20.44 -1.19
C ALA A 301 2.93 21.06 -2.59
N ILE A 302 2.16 22.16 -2.71
CA ILE A 302 1.73 22.73 -3.99
C ILE A 302 2.73 23.78 -4.53
N ILE A 303 3.27 24.67 -3.69
CA ILE A 303 4.06 25.84 -4.14
C ILE A 303 5.45 25.45 -4.69
N LYS A 304 6.06 24.38 -4.18
CA LYS A 304 7.44 23.99 -4.55
C LYS A 304 7.53 23.20 -5.86
N ARG A 305 6.46 23.13 -6.66
CA ARG A 305 6.37 22.24 -7.83
C ARG A 305 5.85 22.94 -9.09
N PRO A 306 6.29 22.52 -10.30
CA PRO A 306 5.51 22.74 -11.50
C PRO A 306 4.14 22.07 -11.35
N PRO A 307 3.05 22.65 -11.87
CA PRO A 307 1.71 22.11 -11.74
C PRO A 307 1.59 20.77 -12.47
N ILE A 308 1.83 19.67 -11.75
CA ILE A 308 1.53 18.31 -12.19
C ILE A 308 0.33 17.86 -11.37
N PHE A 309 -0.81 17.80 -12.04
CA PHE A 309 -2.16 17.52 -11.52
C PHE A 309 -2.22 16.37 -10.50
N ILE A 310 -1.56 15.25 -10.80
CA ILE A 310 -1.62 14.01 -9.98
C ILE A 310 -1.09 14.21 -8.55
N TYR A 311 -0.14 15.12 -8.32
CA TYR A 311 0.44 15.31 -6.98
C TYR A 311 -0.43 16.15 -6.07
N GLU A 312 -1.12 17.11 -6.68
CA GLU A 312 -2.01 18.04 -6.02
C GLU A 312 -3.27 17.32 -5.52
N GLU A 313 -3.82 16.43 -6.34
CA GLU A 313 -4.91 15.52 -5.97
C GLU A 313 -4.58 14.68 -4.72
N ARG A 314 -3.42 14.03 -4.74
CA ARG A 314 -2.98 13.16 -3.64
C ARG A 314 -2.80 13.92 -2.33
N ALA A 315 -2.31 15.16 -2.40
CA ALA A 315 -2.11 16.01 -1.24
C ALA A 315 -3.44 16.32 -0.54
N TRP A 316 -4.41 16.77 -1.32
CA TRP A 316 -5.75 17.06 -0.84
C TRP A 316 -6.46 15.82 -0.29
N HIS A 317 -6.41 14.68 -0.98
CA HIS A 317 -7.00 13.43 -0.49
C HIS A 317 -6.50 13.08 0.92
N MET A 318 -5.19 13.14 1.14
CA MET A 318 -4.59 12.81 2.42
C MET A 318 -4.97 13.82 3.51
N LEU A 319 -4.97 15.12 3.21
CA LEU A 319 -5.31 16.15 4.20
C LEU A 319 -6.80 16.11 4.57
N VAL A 320 -7.69 15.92 3.61
CA VAL A 320 -9.13 15.74 3.85
C VAL A 320 -9.35 14.50 4.71
N TYR A 321 -8.70 13.38 4.38
CA TYR A 321 -8.79 12.16 5.18
C TYR A 321 -8.31 12.36 6.61
N LYS A 322 -7.15 13.00 6.81
CA LYS A 322 -6.61 13.32 8.15
C LYS A 322 -7.57 14.18 8.97
N ALA A 323 -8.14 15.22 8.34
CA ALA A 323 -9.12 16.09 8.96
C ALA A 323 -10.38 15.32 9.39
N MET A 324 -10.92 14.47 8.50
CA MET A 324 -12.08 13.63 8.81
C MET A 324 -11.78 12.61 9.93
N TYR A 325 -10.61 11.99 9.90
CA TYR A 325 -10.18 11.06 10.93
C TYR A 325 -10.03 11.75 12.29
N HIS A 326 -9.47 12.97 12.32
CA HIS A 326 -9.36 13.80 13.53
C HIS A 326 -10.73 14.15 14.11
N LEU A 327 -11.69 14.53 13.26
CA LEU A 327 -13.01 15.01 13.69
C LEU A 327 -13.99 13.89 14.10
N THR A 328 -13.68 12.64 13.77
CA THR A 328 -14.55 11.50 14.07
C THR A 328 -14.04 10.70 15.28
N PRO A 329 -14.90 10.32 16.23
CA PRO A 329 -14.49 9.47 17.36
C PRO A 329 -14.20 8.04 16.93
N VAL A 330 -13.65 7.23 17.83
CA VAL A 330 -13.28 5.81 17.59
C VAL A 330 -14.44 4.93 17.11
N THR A 331 -15.68 5.36 17.33
CA THR A 331 -16.90 4.68 16.87
C THR A 331 -17.15 4.86 15.37
N TYR A 332 -16.34 5.66 14.67
CA TYR A 332 -16.35 5.75 13.21
C TYR A 332 -15.12 5.06 12.64
N GLU A 333 -15.32 4.15 11.70
CA GLU A 333 -14.29 3.57 10.85
C GLU A 333 -14.18 4.39 9.56
N THR A 334 -12.98 4.90 9.27
CA THR A 334 -12.69 5.68 8.07
C THR A 334 -11.76 4.84 7.18
N SER A 335 -12.17 4.57 5.94
CA SER A 335 -11.37 3.81 4.95
C SER A 335 -10.95 4.72 3.80
N ILE A 336 -9.69 4.61 3.36
CA ILE A 336 -9.22 5.15 2.07
C ILE A 336 -9.13 4.00 1.08
N ASP A 337 -9.91 4.07 0.00
CA ASP A 337 -9.76 3.20 -1.15
C ASP A 337 -9.35 4.07 -2.35
N ARG A 338 -8.06 4.06 -2.69
CA ARG A 338 -7.50 4.90 -3.76
C ARG A 338 -7.89 4.37 -5.14
N ASP A 339 -8.58 5.19 -5.91
CA ASP A 339 -9.23 4.83 -7.19
C ASP A 339 -8.31 4.74 -8.43
N GLU A 340 -7.08 5.27 -8.45
CA GLU A 340 -6.35 5.39 -9.72
C GLU A 340 -5.47 4.20 -10.15
N LEU A 341 -4.99 3.34 -9.25
CA LEU A 341 -4.02 2.29 -9.65
C LEU A 341 -4.66 0.97 -10.12
N PHE A 342 -5.94 0.71 -9.81
CA PHE A 342 -6.44 -0.68 -9.85
C PHE A 342 -7.82 -0.92 -10.48
N GLY A 343 -8.46 0.09 -11.10
CA GLY A 343 -9.50 -0.11 -12.13
C GLY A 343 -10.70 -1.00 -11.75
N GLY A 344 -11.04 -1.10 -10.47
CA GLY A 344 -12.19 -1.86 -9.99
C GLY A 344 -13.49 -1.07 -10.17
N PRO A 345 -14.57 -1.66 -10.72
CA PRO A 345 -15.79 -0.94 -11.03
C PRO A 345 -16.65 -0.57 -9.81
N GLU A 346 -16.17 -0.57 -8.56
CA GLU A 346 -17.01 -0.40 -7.35
C GLU A 346 -16.44 0.55 -6.28
N PHE A 347 -15.35 1.26 -6.54
CA PHE A 347 -14.62 1.98 -5.48
C PHE A 347 -14.88 3.49 -5.47
N ILE A 348 -14.95 4.01 -4.26
CA ILE A 348 -15.19 5.41 -3.90
C ILE A 348 -14.00 5.87 -3.03
N ASP A 349 -13.57 7.12 -3.17
CA ASP A 349 -12.34 7.61 -2.55
C ASP A 349 -12.28 7.41 -1.03
N LEU A 350 -13.39 7.67 -0.33
CA LEU A 350 -13.50 7.57 1.11
C LEU A 350 -14.86 7.00 1.55
N VAL A 351 -14.82 6.11 2.54
CA VAL A 351 -16.01 5.62 3.24
C VAL A 351 -15.86 5.86 4.74
N ILE A 352 -16.92 6.36 5.37
CA ILE A 352 -16.98 6.57 6.81
C ILE A 352 -18.17 5.80 7.38
N HIS A 353 -17.91 4.80 8.20
CA HIS A 353 -18.93 3.95 8.80
C HIS A 353 -18.95 4.15 10.30
N ASN A 354 -20.09 4.57 10.86
CA ASN A 354 -20.28 4.51 12.30
C ASN A 354 -20.61 3.07 12.70
N THR A 355 -19.92 2.48 13.67
CA THR A 355 -20.14 1.09 14.09
C THR A 355 -21.27 0.94 15.10
N GLU A 356 -21.63 2.03 15.80
CA GLU A 356 -22.71 2.05 16.79
C GLU A 356 -24.05 2.47 16.18
N LYS A 357 -24.00 3.30 15.14
CA LYS A 357 -25.17 3.77 14.38
C LYS A 357 -25.10 3.14 13.00
N SER A 358 -26.20 2.70 12.41
CA SER A 358 -26.22 2.17 11.02
C SER A 358 -26.02 3.28 9.96
N THR A 359 -25.02 4.14 10.16
CA THR A 359 -24.67 5.29 9.32
C THR A 359 -23.40 4.94 8.54
N CYS A 360 -23.49 5.03 7.22
CA CYS A 360 -22.39 4.82 6.29
C CYS A 360 -22.38 5.96 5.28
N TRP A 361 -21.28 6.72 5.20
CA TRP A 361 -21.14 7.85 4.30
C TRP A 361 -20.11 7.56 3.23
N GLY A 362 -20.40 7.96 1.99
CA GLY A 362 -19.45 7.89 0.88
C GLY A 362 -19.05 9.26 0.39
N ILE A 363 -17.76 9.45 0.12
CA ILE A 363 -17.22 10.73 -0.35
C ILE A 363 -16.38 10.45 -1.57
N ALA A 364 -16.78 11.00 -2.71
CA ALA A 364 -15.97 11.01 -3.92
C ALA A 364 -15.24 12.35 -4.03
N ILE A 365 -14.00 12.33 -4.49
CA ILE A 365 -13.16 13.50 -4.69
C ILE A 365 -12.82 13.58 -6.18
N VAL A 366 -13.01 14.76 -6.78
CA VAL A 366 -12.78 14.98 -8.21
C VAL A 366 -12.01 16.28 -8.42
N TYR A 367 -11.09 16.28 -9.38
CA TYR A 367 -10.26 17.43 -9.74
C TYR A 367 -10.58 17.86 -11.17
N ASP A 368 -10.85 19.16 -11.37
CA ASP A 368 -11.11 19.77 -12.67
C ASP A 368 -12.01 18.92 -13.61
N ALA A 369 -12.96 18.19 -13.02
CA ALA A 369 -13.75 17.20 -13.75
C ALA A 369 -14.66 17.89 -14.76
N ALA A 370 -14.59 17.43 -16.01
CA ALA A 370 -15.39 17.95 -17.11
C ALA A 370 -16.86 17.49 -17.04
N ASP A 371 -17.17 16.38 -16.37
CA ASP A 371 -18.52 15.83 -16.26
C ASP A 371 -18.87 15.41 -14.83
N LEU A 372 -19.31 16.39 -14.03
CA LEU A 372 -19.80 16.14 -12.66
C LEU A 372 -21.07 15.26 -12.63
N ARG A 373 -21.87 15.26 -13.71
CA ARG A 373 -23.12 14.49 -13.75
C ARG A 373 -22.83 12.99 -13.78
N ASP A 374 -21.81 12.57 -14.52
CA ASP A 374 -21.35 11.18 -14.49
C ASP A 374 -20.98 10.76 -13.06
N HIS A 375 -20.18 11.56 -12.36
CA HIS A 375 -19.76 11.25 -10.99
C HIS A 375 -20.95 11.19 -10.01
N VAL A 376 -21.91 12.12 -10.10
CA VAL A 376 -23.13 12.07 -9.29
C VAL A 376 -23.96 10.83 -9.63
N SER A 377 -24.05 10.44 -10.91
CA SER A 377 -24.84 9.28 -11.35
C SER A 377 -24.35 7.97 -10.72
N ARG A 378 -23.05 7.88 -10.35
CA ARG A 378 -22.47 6.71 -9.68
C ARG A 378 -23.10 6.44 -8.31
N PHE A 379 -23.62 7.46 -7.65
CA PHE A 379 -24.28 7.35 -6.33
C PHE A 379 -25.78 7.04 -6.42
N LEU A 380 -26.40 7.21 -7.59
CA LEU A 380 -27.84 7.01 -7.75
C LEU A 380 -28.22 5.53 -7.63
N PRO A 381 -29.51 5.20 -7.39
CA PRO A 381 -29.98 3.81 -7.39
C PRO A 381 -29.62 3.08 -8.70
N GLY A 382 -29.01 1.90 -8.58
CA GLY A 382 -28.48 1.14 -9.72
C GLY A 382 -27.16 1.66 -10.29
N GLY A 383 -26.64 2.78 -9.75
CA GLY A 383 -25.32 3.31 -10.02
C GLY A 383 -24.21 2.49 -9.40
N ARG A 384 -22.98 2.87 -9.73
CA ARG A 384 -21.74 2.16 -9.37
C ARG A 384 -21.60 1.88 -7.86
N TYR A 385 -22.01 2.83 -7.02
CA TYR A 385 -21.84 2.79 -5.57
C TYR A 385 -23.06 2.27 -4.83
N ALA A 386 -24.13 1.89 -5.54
CA ALA A 386 -25.32 1.30 -4.93
C ALA A 386 -25.02 0.08 -4.01
N PRO A 387 -24.07 -0.83 -4.33
CA PRO A 387 -23.76 -1.96 -3.45
C PRO A 387 -23.16 -1.58 -2.07
N LEU A 388 -22.67 -0.35 -1.91
CA LEU A 388 -22.06 0.12 -0.66
C LEU A 388 -23.11 0.45 0.42
N ASN A 389 -24.41 0.51 0.06
CA ASN A 389 -25.51 0.83 0.97
C ASN A 389 -25.26 2.11 1.79
N LEU A 390 -24.77 3.15 1.12
CA LEU A 390 -24.49 4.44 1.75
C LEU A 390 -25.79 5.09 2.26
N THR A 391 -25.77 5.55 3.50
CA THR A 391 -26.84 6.35 4.11
C THR A 391 -26.82 7.81 3.66
N ASP A 392 -25.65 8.33 3.29
CA ASP A 392 -25.49 9.64 2.67
C ASP A 392 -24.20 9.68 1.84
N TYR A 393 -24.07 10.68 0.98
CA TYR A 393 -22.86 10.89 0.19
C TYR A 393 -22.59 12.35 -0.16
N CYS A 394 -21.36 12.65 -0.56
CA CYS A 394 -21.03 13.91 -1.21
C CYS A 394 -19.96 13.74 -2.30
N LEU A 395 -19.87 14.76 -3.16
CA LEU A 395 -18.83 14.92 -4.18
C LEU A 395 -18.03 16.18 -3.85
N LEU A 396 -16.73 16.04 -3.59
CA LEU A 396 -15.80 17.15 -3.38
C LEU A 396 -15.11 17.48 -4.71
N HIS A 397 -15.48 18.61 -5.31
CA HIS A 397 -14.92 19.07 -6.58
C HIS A 397 -13.88 20.15 -6.36
N PHE A 398 -12.61 19.77 -6.49
CA PHE A 398 -11.48 20.67 -6.39
C PHE A 398 -11.22 21.35 -7.73
N ARG A 399 -11.08 22.68 -7.69
CA ARG A 399 -10.70 23.51 -8.82
C ARG A 399 -9.55 24.43 -8.47
N ARG A 400 -8.49 24.36 -9.26
CA ARG A 400 -7.40 25.32 -9.17
C ARG A 400 -7.73 26.54 -10.00
N VAL A 401 -7.80 27.69 -9.36
CA VAL A 401 -8.18 28.96 -10.02
C VAL A 401 -7.02 29.94 -9.93
N LYS A 402 -6.88 30.81 -10.93
CA LYS A 402 -5.91 31.91 -10.86
C LYS A 402 -6.36 32.86 -9.74
N THR A 403 -5.43 33.34 -8.92
CA THR A 403 -5.74 34.26 -7.82
C THR A 403 -6.55 35.47 -8.29
N GLU A 404 -6.22 36.02 -9.46
CA GLU A 404 -6.94 37.14 -10.10
C GLU A 404 -8.40 36.83 -10.46
N ASP A 405 -8.72 35.57 -10.72
CA ASP A 405 -10.08 35.14 -11.09
C ASP A 405 -10.93 34.83 -9.84
N MET A 406 -10.30 34.56 -8.69
CA MET A 406 -11.01 34.43 -7.40
C MET A 406 -11.54 35.77 -6.88
N GLU A 407 -11.00 36.89 -7.36
CA GLU A 407 -11.43 38.25 -6.99
C GLU A 407 -12.52 38.81 -7.92
N LYS A 408 -12.85 38.13 -9.02
CA LYS A 408 -13.84 38.56 -10.01
C LYS A 408 -15.18 37.87 -9.78
N GLU A 409 -16.12 38.61 -9.20
CA GLU A 409 -17.47 38.13 -8.84
C GLU A 409 -18.19 37.44 -10.02
N ASP A 410 -18.17 38.01 -11.22
CA ASP A 410 -18.84 37.45 -12.41
C ASP A 410 -18.27 36.09 -12.87
N VAL A 411 -16.95 35.89 -12.71
CA VAL A 411 -16.27 34.62 -13.08
C VAL A 411 -16.56 33.55 -12.04
N VAL A 412 -16.60 33.95 -10.77
CA VAL A 412 -16.96 33.11 -9.64
C VAL A 412 -18.41 32.63 -9.77
N GLU A 413 -19.35 33.55 -10.00
CA GLU A 413 -20.78 33.26 -10.04
C GLU A 413 -21.18 32.36 -11.22
N SER A 414 -20.66 32.62 -12.42
CA SER A 414 -21.00 31.83 -13.62
C SER A 414 -20.43 30.40 -13.59
N GLY A 415 -19.20 30.23 -13.11
CA GLY A 415 -18.57 28.91 -12.97
C GLY A 415 -19.18 28.07 -11.85
N LEU A 416 -19.47 28.68 -10.69
CA LEU A 416 -20.06 27.99 -9.55
C LEU A 416 -21.52 27.60 -9.79
N THR A 417 -22.32 28.48 -10.41
CA THR A 417 -23.75 28.19 -10.65
C THR A 417 -23.92 26.94 -11.49
N ALA A 418 -23.08 26.76 -12.52
CA ALA A 418 -23.12 25.57 -13.36
C ALA A 418 -22.86 24.28 -12.56
N ASP A 419 -21.83 24.27 -11.71
CA ASP A 419 -21.47 23.09 -10.91
C ASP A 419 -22.47 22.80 -9.80
N LEU A 420 -22.86 23.83 -9.04
CA LEU A 420 -23.78 23.70 -7.93
C LEU A 420 -25.19 23.31 -8.39
N SER A 421 -25.57 23.64 -9.63
CA SER A 421 -26.84 23.21 -10.23
C SER A 421 -26.90 21.69 -10.50
N VAL A 422 -25.76 20.99 -10.50
CA VAL A 422 -25.71 19.55 -10.80
C VAL A 422 -26.36 18.73 -9.70
N SER A 423 -26.07 19.03 -8.44
CA SER A 423 -26.66 18.34 -7.29
C SER A 423 -26.35 19.08 -5.97
N PRO A 424 -27.27 19.07 -5.00
CA PRO A 424 -27.02 19.64 -3.67
C PRO A 424 -25.95 18.87 -2.87
N LYS A 425 -25.52 17.69 -3.36
CA LYS A 425 -24.43 16.89 -2.76
C LYS A 425 -23.04 17.27 -3.28
N VAL A 426 -22.94 18.24 -4.18
CA VAL A 426 -21.66 18.74 -4.72
C VAL A 426 -21.14 19.88 -3.84
N TYR A 427 -19.90 19.73 -3.39
CA TYR A 427 -19.12 20.79 -2.75
C TYR A 427 -18.05 21.21 -3.73
N VAL A 428 -18.00 22.50 -4.06
CA VAL A 428 -16.98 23.05 -4.96
C VAL A 428 -15.93 23.74 -4.10
N ILE A 429 -14.67 23.33 -4.25
CA ILE A 429 -13.53 23.85 -3.51
C ILE A 429 -12.61 24.58 -4.48
N TRP A 430 -12.59 25.91 -4.44
CA TRP A 430 -11.63 26.70 -5.22
C TRP A 430 -10.46 27.09 -4.37
N TYR A 431 -9.28 27.04 -4.98
CA TYR A 431 -8.08 27.48 -4.31
C TYR A 431 -7.07 28.06 -5.30
N GLY A 432 -6.34 29.06 -4.82
CA GLY A 432 -5.28 29.72 -5.58
C GLY A 432 -4.04 28.84 -5.73
N ALA A 433 -3.16 29.20 -6.67
CA ALA A 433 -1.90 28.49 -6.89
C ALA A 433 -0.95 28.48 -5.68
N ASP A 434 -1.11 29.45 -4.79
CA ASP A 434 -0.39 29.61 -3.53
C ASP A 434 -1.18 29.12 -2.30
N VAL A 435 -2.41 28.63 -2.51
CA VAL A 435 -3.34 28.14 -1.48
C VAL A 435 -3.49 29.16 -0.33
N THR A 436 -3.39 30.46 -0.65
CA THR A 436 -3.58 31.52 0.35
C THR A 436 -5.04 31.72 0.69
N SER A 437 -5.91 31.53 -0.31
CA SER A 437 -7.35 31.48 -0.21
C SER A 437 -7.85 30.08 -0.63
N VAL A 438 -8.72 29.51 0.20
CA VAL A 438 -9.51 28.32 -0.12
C VAL A 438 -10.96 28.68 0.15
N LEU A 439 -11.79 28.56 -0.87
CA LEU A 439 -13.20 28.89 -0.83
C LEU A 439 -13.98 27.60 -1.08
N VAL A 440 -15.02 27.38 -0.27
CA VAL A 440 -15.85 26.18 -0.33
C VAL A 440 -17.30 26.63 -0.48
N TRP A 441 -17.98 26.10 -1.50
CA TRP A 441 -19.39 26.36 -1.74
C TRP A 441 -20.17 25.06 -1.84
N ASN A 442 -21.41 25.11 -1.42
CA ASN A 442 -22.39 24.06 -1.60
C ASN A 442 -23.78 24.72 -1.75
N ALA A 443 -24.66 24.12 -2.54
CA ALA A 443 -25.98 24.71 -2.81
C ALA A 443 -26.89 24.83 -1.55
N LEU A 444 -26.49 24.21 -0.43
CA LEU A 444 -27.21 24.23 0.85
C LEU A 444 -26.45 24.96 1.97
N MET A 445 -25.26 25.51 1.68
CA MET A 445 -24.52 26.34 2.63
C MET A 445 -24.92 27.80 2.40
N ASP A 446 -25.63 28.39 3.37
CA ASP A 446 -25.96 29.82 3.41
C ASP A 446 -24.72 30.71 3.62
#